data_AF-A0A9D6UT78-F1
#
_entry.id   AF-A0A9D6UT78-F1
#
_cell.length_a   1.000
_cell.length_b   1.000
_cell.length_c   1.000
_cell.angle_alpha   90.00
_cell.angle_beta   90.00
_cell.angle_gamma   90.00
#
_symmetry.space_group_name_H-M   'P 1'
#
loop_
_entity.id
_entity.type
_entity.pdbx_description
1 polymer ?
#
loop_
_entity_poly.entity_id
_entity_poly.type
_entity_poly.pdbx_seq_one_letter_code
_entity_poly.pdbx_strand_id
1 'polypeptide(L)'
;MVVSGALTARAGGDAGVETALAWTGHVLFAGLALALVFSSTAWRAERVAVEDSGFPSLRSLGWVAPVSVLAQVALGAAYRHKLIGAIPHVVWAFVTAIVVMLAGAFALGPAQGQLRKISMGMIGAAGAQAVLGVTALLSRMTGGEAGPLMKAAALMHVGTGSLILGLTCAWAAWILRDAEPARGSQKELAAPGRHS
;
A
#
# COMPACT_ATOMS: atom_id res chain seq x y z
N MET A 1 -7.71 20.27 7.35
CA MET A 1 -7.81 21.07 6.10
C MET A 1 -7.32 22.51 6.28
N VAL A 2 -7.61 23.18 7.41
CA VAL A 2 -7.19 24.58 7.67
C VAL A 2 -5.68 24.76 7.85
N VAL A 3 -4.98 23.82 8.50
CA VAL A 3 -3.52 23.92 8.74
C VAL A 3 -2.70 23.73 7.46
N SER A 4 -3.17 22.91 6.51
CA SER A 4 -2.49 22.72 5.21
C SER A 4 -2.59 23.96 4.32
N GLY A 5 -3.72 24.68 4.33
CA GLY A 5 -3.90 25.88 3.52
C GLY A 5 -3.06 27.07 4.00
N ALA A 6 -2.76 27.14 5.30
CA ALA A 6 -1.95 28.22 5.87
C ALA A 6 -0.45 28.10 5.57
N LEU A 7 0.06 26.87 5.44
CA LEU A 7 1.47 26.62 5.12
C LEU A 7 1.76 26.80 3.62
N THR A 8 0.84 26.40 2.74
CA THR A 8 0.99 26.62 1.28
C THR A 8 0.87 28.08 0.89
N ALA A 9 0.03 28.87 1.56
CA ALA A 9 -0.10 30.30 1.33
C ALA A 9 1.18 31.10 1.68
N ARG A 10 2.04 30.57 2.57
CA ARG A 10 3.31 31.20 2.96
C ARG A 10 4.52 30.72 2.15
N ALA A 11 4.42 29.59 1.46
CA ALA A 11 5.54 28.94 0.77
C ALA A 11 5.69 29.32 -0.72
N GLY A 12 4.84 30.19 -1.27
CA GLY A 12 5.02 30.69 -2.63
C GLY A 12 4.90 29.63 -3.73
N GLY A 13 4.06 28.61 -3.56
CA GLY A 13 3.71 27.67 -4.65
C GLY A 13 4.86 26.80 -5.15
N ASP A 14 5.81 26.43 -4.30
CA ASP A 14 6.83 25.45 -4.67
C ASP A 14 6.20 24.05 -4.78
N ALA A 15 6.09 23.56 -6.01
CA ALA A 15 5.59 22.22 -6.34
C ALA A 15 6.34 21.10 -5.58
N GLY A 16 7.61 21.32 -5.23
CA GLY A 16 8.39 20.42 -4.39
C GLY A 16 7.85 20.34 -2.96
N VAL A 17 7.57 21.49 -2.35
CA VAL A 17 6.99 21.57 -1.00
C VAL A 17 5.59 20.94 -0.97
N GLU A 18 4.75 21.23 -1.95
CA GLU A 18 3.40 20.64 -2.03
C GLU A 18 3.45 19.11 -2.21
N THR A 19 4.36 18.63 -3.05
CA THR A 19 4.61 17.20 -3.25
C THR A 19 5.06 16.53 -1.94
N ALA A 20 6.01 17.13 -1.23
CA ALA A 20 6.51 16.62 0.04
C ALA A 20 5.42 16.60 1.12
N LEU A 21 4.60 17.65 1.20
CA LEU A 21 3.46 17.71 2.12
C LEU A 21 2.41 16.65 1.81
N ALA A 22 2.07 16.47 0.53
CA ALA A 22 1.13 15.44 0.11
C ALA A 22 1.65 14.04 0.49
N TRP A 23 2.92 13.73 0.19
CA TRP A 23 3.54 12.46 0.56
C TRP A 23 3.57 12.25 2.07
N THR A 24 3.96 13.28 2.84
CA THR A 24 3.97 13.25 4.30
C THR A 24 2.59 12.95 4.89
N GLY A 25 1.53 13.52 4.33
CA GLY A 25 0.15 13.24 4.77
C GLY A 25 -0.23 11.77 4.66
N HIS A 26 0.22 11.07 3.61
CA HIS A 26 -0.03 9.63 3.45
C HIS A 26 0.78 8.82 4.48
N VAL A 27 2.04 9.19 4.71
CA VAL A 27 2.90 8.54 5.71
C VAL A 27 2.32 8.70 7.12
N LEU A 28 1.83 9.89 7.48
CA LEU A 28 1.18 10.14 8.76
C LEU A 28 -0.10 9.28 8.92
N PHE A 29 -0.90 9.17 7.87
CA PHE A 29 -2.08 8.30 7.88
C PHE A 29 -1.69 6.82 8.09
N ALA A 30 -0.65 6.35 7.39
CA ALA A 30 -0.15 4.98 7.57
C ALA A 30 0.43 4.74 8.98
N GLY A 31 1.11 5.74 9.54
CA GLY A 31 1.58 5.72 10.92
C GLY A 31 0.44 5.62 11.92
N LEU A 32 -0.66 6.36 11.70
CA LEU A 32 -1.88 6.24 12.50
C LEU A 32 -2.49 4.84 12.39
N ALA A 33 -2.56 4.27 11.17
CA ALA A 33 -3.06 2.91 10.97
C ALA A 33 -2.24 1.87 11.75
N LEU A 34 -0.90 1.98 11.74
CA LEU A 34 -0.01 1.13 12.53
C LEU A 34 -0.21 1.33 14.03
N ALA A 35 -0.32 2.58 14.49
CA ALA A 35 -0.59 2.87 15.90
C ALA A 35 -1.90 2.23 16.38
N LEU A 36 -2.95 2.24 15.55
CA LEU A 36 -4.22 1.57 15.83
C LEU A 36 -4.06 0.04 15.88
N VAL A 37 -3.29 -0.55 14.96
CA VAL A 37 -2.98 -1.99 14.98
C VAL A 37 -2.29 -2.35 16.29
N PHE A 38 -1.18 -1.70 16.63
CA PHE A 38 -0.39 -2.02 17.83
C PHE A 38 -1.12 -1.75 19.14
N SER A 39 -2.08 -0.82 19.14
CA SER A 39 -2.93 -0.52 20.30
C SER A 39 -4.14 -1.46 20.42
N SER A 40 -4.45 -2.25 19.38
CA SER A 40 -5.63 -3.10 19.38
C SER A 40 -5.51 -4.32 20.30
N THR A 41 -6.63 -4.76 20.87
CA THR A 41 -6.71 -6.00 21.64
C THR A 41 -6.36 -7.23 20.80
N ALA A 42 -6.72 -7.21 19.51
CA ALA A 42 -6.38 -8.27 18.56
C ALA A 42 -4.85 -8.42 18.41
N TRP A 43 -4.08 -7.33 18.39
CA TRP A 43 -2.63 -7.41 18.31
C TRP A 43 -2.00 -8.00 19.58
N ARG A 44 -2.64 -7.81 20.74
CA ARG A 44 -2.17 -8.35 22.02
C ARG A 44 -2.62 -9.79 22.27
N ALA A 45 -3.51 -10.33 21.43
CA ALA A 45 -3.94 -11.72 21.52
C ALA A 45 -2.80 -12.68 21.16
N GLU A 46 -2.99 -13.95 21.52
CA GLU A 46 -2.04 -15.02 21.19
C GLU A 46 -1.76 -15.08 19.69
N ARG A 47 -0.50 -15.36 19.35
CA ARG A 47 -0.08 -15.43 17.95
C ARG A 47 -0.65 -16.69 17.31
N VAL A 48 -1.19 -16.53 16.12
CA VAL A 48 -1.60 -17.65 15.26
C VAL A 48 -0.55 -17.76 14.18
N ALA A 49 0.26 -18.82 14.21
CA ALA A 49 1.29 -19.03 13.21
C ALA A 49 0.69 -19.15 11.80
N VAL A 50 1.29 -18.45 10.85
CA VAL A 50 0.94 -18.47 9.43
C VAL A 50 2.10 -19.16 8.71
N GLU A 51 1.86 -20.31 8.11
CA GLU A 51 2.90 -21.02 7.37
C GLU A 51 3.26 -20.26 6.09
N ASP A 52 4.54 -19.90 5.96
CA ASP A 52 5.11 -19.25 4.78
C ASP A 52 5.89 -20.29 3.95
N SER A 53 5.16 -21.05 3.12
CA SER A 53 5.69 -22.11 2.26
C SER A 53 5.72 -21.75 0.77
N GLY A 54 5.17 -20.58 0.40
CA GLY A 54 5.01 -20.16 -0.99
C GLY A 54 6.17 -19.34 -1.57
N PHE A 55 6.18 -19.18 -2.89
CA PHE A 55 7.04 -18.25 -3.60
C PHE A 55 6.21 -17.25 -4.43
N PRO A 56 6.50 -15.94 -4.34
CA PRO A 56 7.32 -15.26 -3.33
C PRO A 56 6.80 -15.47 -1.90
N SER A 57 7.70 -15.39 -0.91
CA SER A 57 7.35 -15.57 0.49
C SER A 57 6.48 -14.42 1.00
N LEU A 58 5.54 -14.73 1.90
CA LEU A 58 4.69 -13.74 2.54
C LEU A 58 5.53 -12.70 3.27
N ARG A 59 6.61 -13.11 3.95
CA ARG A 59 7.53 -12.18 4.62
C ARG A 59 8.20 -11.21 3.65
N SER A 60 8.58 -11.66 2.45
CA SER A 60 9.14 -10.78 1.42
C SER A 60 8.09 -9.78 0.94
N LEU A 61 6.88 -10.26 0.62
CA LEU A 61 5.76 -9.42 0.24
C LEU A 61 5.38 -8.42 1.35
N GLY A 62 5.57 -8.80 2.62
CA GLY A 62 5.44 -7.95 3.82
C GLY A 62 6.23 -6.65 3.72
N TRP A 63 7.41 -6.68 3.11
CA TRP A 63 8.21 -5.47 2.86
C TRP A 63 7.91 -4.84 1.51
N VAL A 64 7.79 -5.66 0.47
CA VAL A 64 7.69 -5.17 -0.92
C VAL A 64 6.37 -4.42 -1.16
N ALA A 65 5.26 -4.88 -0.60
CA ALA A 65 3.94 -4.26 -0.79
C ALA A 65 3.87 -2.81 -0.25
N PRO A 66 4.13 -2.52 1.04
CA PRO A 66 4.08 -1.15 1.53
C PRO A 66 5.11 -0.23 0.88
N VAL A 67 6.31 -0.73 0.55
CA VAL A 67 7.35 0.06 -0.16
C VAL A 67 6.89 0.41 -1.57
N SER A 68 6.31 -0.53 -2.31
CA SER A 68 5.78 -0.29 -3.65
C SER A 68 4.68 0.77 -3.65
N VAL A 69 3.77 0.70 -2.67
CA VAL A 69 2.69 1.68 -2.49
C VAL A 69 3.25 3.05 -2.11
N LEU A 70 4.23 3.12 -1.22
CA LEU A 70 4.87 4.38 -0.84
C LEU A 70 5.54 5.07 -2.05
N ALA A 71 6.25 4.30 -2.88
CA ALA A 71 6.81 4.78 -4.13
C ALA A 71 5.71 5.28 -5.09
N GLN A 72 4.59 4.55 -5.19
CA GLN A 72 3.46 4.96 -6.03
C GLN A 72 2.79 6.26 -5.55
N VAL A 73 2.69 6.46 -4.24
CA VAL A 73 2.20 7.72 -3.65
C VAL A 73 3.13 8.88 -4.00
N ALA A 74 4.45 8.68 -3.89
CA ALA A 74 5.44 9.71 -4.24
C ALA A 74 5.36 10.08 -5.73
N LEU A 75 5.33 9.09 -6.62
CA LEU A 75 5.16 9.31 -8.07
C LEU A 75 3.84 10.01 -8.39
N GLY A 76 2.74 9.59 -7.74
CA GLY A 76 1.43 10.22 -7.92
C GLY A 76 1.40 11.68 -7.44
N ALA A 77 2.07 12.01 -6.34
CA ALA A 77 2.20 13.38 -5.87
C ALA A 77 3.04 14.21 -6.86
N ALA A 78 4.21 13.71 -7.27
CA ALA A 78 5.07 14.38 -8.24
C ALA A 78 4.33 14.65 -9.56
N TYR A 79 3.54 13.68 -10.06
CA TYR A 79 2.71 13.87 -11.25
C TYR A 79 1.64 14.96 -11.04
N ARG A 80 0.91 14.95 -9.92
CA ARG A 80 -0.16 15.94 -9.65
C ARG A 80 0.36 17.37 -9.56
N HIS A 81 1.55 17.55 -9.01
CA HIS A 81 2.24 18.85 -8.91
C HIS A 81 3.16 19.11 -10.11
N LYS A 82 2.99 18.38 -11.23
CA LYS A 82 3.66 18.62 -12.52
C LYS A 82 5.19 18.51 -12.51
N LEU A 83 5.76 17.76 -11.57
CA LEU A 83 7.21 17.48 -11.49
C LEU A 83 7.65 16.37 -12.44
N ILE A 84 6.75 15.45 -12.81
CA ILE A 84 7.00 14.35 -13.74
C ILE A 84 5.82 14.17 -14.71
N GLY A 85 6.05 13.48 -15.83
CA GLY A 85 4.99 13.04 -16.73
C GLY A 85 4.12 11.92 -16.15
N ALA A 86 3.03 11.58 -16.84
CA ALA A 86 2.10 10.54 -16.40
C ALA A 86 2.66 9.12 -16.52
N ILE A 87 3.51 8.85 -17.52
CA ILE A 87 3.97 7.49 -17.88
C ILE A 87 4.62 6.77 -16.68
N PRO A 88 5.61 7.35 -15.96
CA PRO A 88 6.23 6.67 -14.82
C PRO A 88 5.23 6.30 -13.72
N HIS A 89 4.29 7.20 -13.42
CA HIS A 89 3.25 6.97 -12.42
C HIS A 89 2.27 5.86 -12.83
N VAL A 90 1.87 5.82 -14.11
CA VAL A 90 0.92 4.82 -14.62
C VAL A 90 1.57 3.43 -14.69
N VAL A 91 2.79 3.32 -15.21
CA VAL A 91 3.51 2.04 -15.26
C VAL A 91 3.71 1.48 -13.85
N TRP A 92 4.16 2.31 -12.92
CA TRP A 92 4.34 1.88 -11.52
C TRP A 92 3.01 1.59 -10.81
N ALA A 93 1.89 2.20 -11.24
CA ALA A 93 0.56 1.86 -10.73
C ALA A 93 0.22 0.38 -10.99
N PHE A 94 0.49 -0.12 -12.19
CA PHE A 94 0.23 -1.52 -12.53
C PHE A 94 1.11 -2.47 -11.74
N VAL A 95 2.41 -2.18 -11.63
CA VAL A 95 3.34 -2.97 -10.80
C VAL A 95 2.85 -3.01 -9.35
N THR A 96 2.53 -1.85 -8.78
CA THR A 96 2.03 -1.74 -7.40
C THR A 96 0.73 -2.50 -7.21
N ALA A 97 -0.22 -2.39 -8.14
CA ALA A 97 -1.48 -3.12 -8.07
C ALA A 97 -1.26 -4.64 -8.07
N ILE A 98 -0.39 -5.14 -8.95
CA ILE A 98 -0.03 -6.57 -9.01
C ILE A 98 0.57 -7.02 -7.68
N VAL A 99 1.56 -6.29 -7.15
CA VAL A 99 2.21 -6.63 -5.87
C VAL A 99 1.18 -6.67 -4.73
N VAL A 100 0.33 -5.65 -4.61
CA VAL A 100 -0.67 -5.55 -3.53
C VAL A 100 -1.73 -6.65 -3.66
N MET A 101 -2.21 -6.92 -4.88
CA MET A 101 -3.20 -7.97 -5.12
C MET A 101 -2.62 -9.36 -4.87
N LEU A 102 -1.39 -9.64 -5.31
CA LEU A 102 -0.70 -10.90 -5.03
C LEU A 102 -0.46 -11.10 -3.53
N ALA A 103 0.04 -10.07 -2.84
CA ALA A 103 0.24 -10.10 -1.38
C ALA A 103 -1.06 -10.43 -0.63
N GLY A 104 -2.15 -9.72 -0.95
CA GLY A 104 -3.46 -10.00 -0.38
C GLY A 104 -3.95 -11.41 -0.72
N ALA A 105 -3.90 -11.81 -1.99
CA ALA A 105 -4.42 -13.09 -2.46
C ALA A 105 -3.66 -14.27 -1.85
N PHE A 106 -2.33 -14.20 -1.77
CA PHE A 106 -1.52 -15.27 -1.21
C PHE A 106 -1.72 -15.41 0.30
N ALA A 107 -1.98 -14.31 1.01
CA ALA A 107 -2.36 -14.38 2.40
C ALA A 107 -3.74 -15.01 2.62
N LEU A 108 -4.70 -14.94 1.67
CA LEU A 108 -6.06 -15.43 1.92
C LEU A 108 -6.15 -16.93 2.24
N GLY A 109 -5.24 -17.74 1.71
CA GLY A 109 -5.20 -19.19 1.98
C GLY A 109 -4.94 -19.48 3.46
N PRO A 110 -3.79 -19.06 4.02
CA PRO A 110 -3.44 -19.33 5.42
C PRO A 110 -4.02 -18.30 6.41
N ALA A 111 -4.57 -17.17 5.96
CA ALA A 111 -5.04 -16.11 6.86
C ALA A 111 -6.34 -16.43 7.60
N GLN A 112 -6.36 -16.08 8.88
CA GLN A 112 -7.54 -16.11 9.73
C GLN A 112 -7.79 -14.74 10.36
N GLY A 113 -9.01 -14.54 10.89
CA GLY A 113 -9.37 -13.34 11.66
C GLY A 113 -9.05 -12.02 10.96
N GLN A 114 -8.23 -11.19 11.61
CA GLN A 114 -7.90 -9.85 11.11
C GLN A 114 -7.04 -9.86 9.85
N LEU A 115 -6.10 -10.81 9.72
CA LEU A 115 -5.25 -10.89 8.53
C LEU A 115 -6.07 -11.12 7.27
N ARG A 116 -7.11 -11.96 7.33
CA ARG A 116 -8.01 -12.22 6.19
C ARG A 116 -8.79 -10.97 5.79
N LYS A 117 -9.34 -10.25 6.77
CA LYS A 117 -10.09 -8.99 6.53
C LYS A 117 -9.20 -7.92 5.89
N ILE A 118 -7.98 -7.74 6.41
CA ILE A 118 -7.03 -6.76 5.86
C ILE A 118 -6.63 -7.16 4.43
N SER A 119 -6.38 -8.45 4.19
CA SER A 119 -6.02 -8.97 2.85
C SER A 119 -7.15 -8.73 1.82
N MET A 120 -8.40 -8.99 2.18
CA MET A 120 -9.56 -8.67 1.34
C MET A 120 -9.68 -7.16 1.11
N GLY A 121 -9.47 -6.36 2.16
CA GLY A 121 -9.47 -4.90 2.09
C GLY A 121 -8.42 -4.37 1.12
N MET A 122 -7.21 -4.91 1.14
CA MET A 122 -6.14 -4.55 0.20
C MET A 122 -6.53 -4.82 -1.26
N ILE A 123 -7.06 -6.02 -1.55
CA ILE A 123 -7.48 -6.39 -2.90
C ILE A 123 -8.60 -5.47 -3.40
N GLY A 124 -9.64 -5.27 -2.58
CA GLY A 124 -10.76 -4.41 -2.92
C GLY A 124 -10.36 -2.95 -3.13
N ALA A 125 -9.54 -2.41 -2.21
CA ALA A 125 -9.05 -1.04 -2.30
C ALA A 125 -8.14 -0.84 -3.52
N ALA A 126 -7.24 -1.79 -3.83
CA ALA A 126 -6.39 -1.73 -5.01
C ALA A 126 -7.20 -1.73 -6.31
N GLY A 127 -8.24 -2.56 -6.40
CA GLY A 127 -9.17 -2.55 -7.53
C GLY A 127 -9.90 -1.21 -7.69
N ALA A 128 -10.45 -0.68 -6.60
CA ALA A 128 -11.11 0.63 -6.60
C ALA A 128 -10.13 1.76 -7.00
N GLN A 129 -8.91 1.73 -6.48
CA GLN A 129 -7.86 2.72 -6.77
C GLN A 129 -7.49 2.78 -8.25
N ALA A 130 -7.44 1.62 -8.92
CA ALA A 130 -7.17 1.55 -10.36
C ALA A 130 -8.30 2.24 -11.15
N VAL A 131 -9.57 1.94 -10.85
CA VAL A 131 -10.72 2.56 -11.52
C VAL A 131 -10.77 4.07 -11.29
N LEU A 132 -10.56 4.51 -10.04
CA LEU A 132 -10.50 5.92 -9.69
C LEU A 132 -9.33 6.63 -10.39
N GLY A 133 -8.17 5.98 -10.48
CA GLY A 133 -6.98 6.52 -11.14
C GLY A 133 -7.17 6.73 -12.63
N VAL A 134 -7.76 5.75 -13.34
CA VAL A 134 -8.09 5.88 -14.77
C VAL A 134 -9.10 7.02 -14.97
N THR A 135 -10.14 7.10 -14.13
CA THR A 135 -11.14 8.18 -14.21
C THR A 135 -10.50 9.56 -14.03
N ALA A 136 -9.58 9.71 -13.06
CA ALA A 136 -8.86 10.94 -12.81
C ALA A 136 -7.86 11.29 -13.94
N LEU A 137 -7.27 10.29 -14.58
CA LEU A 137 -6.37 10.48 -15.72
C LEU A 137 -7.13 10.97 -16.95
N LEU A 138 -8.26 10.33 -17.29
CA LEU A 138 -9.11 10.74 -18.41
C LEU A 138 -9.56 12.20 -18.27
N SER A 139 -9.90 12.60 -17.04
CA SER A 139 -10.25 14.00 -16.75
C SER A 139 -9.16 15.02 -17.07
N ARG A 140 -7.89 14.62 -17.01
CA ARG A 140 -6.77 15.51 -17.34
C ARG A 140 -6.49 15.56 -18.84
N MET A 141 -6.85 14.50 -19.57
CA MET A 141 -6.64 14.40 -21.02
C MET A 141 -7.72 15.13 -21.83
N THR A 142 -8.93 15.30 -21.28
CA THR A 142 -10.04 15.95 -21.99
C THR A 142 -9.88 17.47 -22.17
N GLY A 143 -8.89 18.11 -21.53
CA GLY A 143 -8.55 19.53 -21.69
C GLY A 143 -9.59 20.54 -21.16
N GLY A 144 -10.86 20.13 -21.00
CA GLY A 144 -11.93 20.93 -20.39
C GLY A 144 -11.94 20.90 -18.86
N GLU A 145 -12.75 21.77 -18.26
CA GLU A 145 -12.96 21.75 -16.81
C GLU A 145 -13.55 20.41 -16.34
N ALA A 146 -12.92 19.83 -15.34
CA ALA A 146 -13.39 18.59 -14.74
C ALA A 146 -14.77 18.79 -14.08
N GLY A 147 -15.75 17.98 -14.49
CA GLY A 147 -17.06 17.95 -13.84
C GLY A 147 -16.98 17.48 -12.37
N PRO A 148 -18.04 17.65 -11.58
CA PRO A 148 -18.06 17.31 -10.16
C PRO A 148 -17.64 15.87 -9.87
N LEU A 149 -18.10 14.91 -10.69
CA LEU A 149 -17.76 13.50 -10.55
C LEU A 149 -16.26 13.23 -10.74
N MET A 150 -15.62 13.89 -11.71
CA MET A 150 -14.19 13.73 -11.99
C MET A 150 -13.34 14.35 -10.88
N LYS A 151 -13.76 15.50 -10.33
CA LYS A 151 -13.15 16.11 -9.14
C LYS A 151 -13.27 15.19 -7.92
N ALA A 152 -14.46 14.61 -7.70
CA ALA A 152 -14.68 13.64 -6.63
C ALA A 152 -13.83 12.38 -6.81
N ALA A 153 -13.74 11.84 -8.02
CA ALA A 153 -12.90 10.67 -8.33
C ALA A 153 -11.42 10.96 -8.05
N ALA A 154 -10.91 12.13 -8.44
CA ALA A 154 -9.54 12.52 -8.15
C ALA A 154 -9.26 12.65 -6.63
N LEU A 155 -10.20 13.22 -5.88
CA LEU A 155 -10.09 13.31 -4.42
C LEU A 155 -10.12 11.92 -3.76
N MET A 156 -11.09 11.08 -4.17
CA MET A 156 -11.23 9.70 -3.70
C MET A 156 -10.02 8.84 -4.05
N HIS A 157 -9.41 9.05 -5.22
CA HIS A 157 -8.18 8.38 -5.62
C HIS A 157 -7.02 8.72 -4.67
N VAL A 158 -6.87 9.98 -4.27
CA VAL A 158 -5.84 10.36 -3.30
C VAL A 158 -6.13 9.75 -1.93
N GLY A 159 -7.37 9.86 -1.44
CA GLY A 159 -7.76 9.29 -0.14
C GLY A 159 -7.60 7.76 -0.08
N THR A 160 -8.00 7.07 -1.14
CA THR A 160 -7.86 5.61 -1.25
C THR A 160 -6.38 5.19 -1.34
N GLY A 161 -5.51 6.04 -1.92
CA GLY A 161 -4.06 5.86 -1.85
C GLY A 161 -3.51 5.79 -0.42
N SER A 162 -3.96 6.71 0.46
CA SER A 162 -3.62 6.65 1.90
C SER A 162 -4.16 5.39 2.58
N LEU A 163 -5.39 5.00 2.24
CA LEU A 163 -6.00 3.77 2.78
C LEU A 163 -5.20 2.53 2.40
N ILE A 164 -4.78 2.38 1.14
CA ILE A 164 -3.97 1.24 0.69
C ILE A 164 -2.61 1.23 1.40
N LEU A 165 -1.95 2.39 1.55
CA LEU A 165 -0.68 2.46 2.28
C LEU A 165 -0.87 2.01 3.75
N GLY A 166 -1.93 2.49 4.42
CA GLY A 166 -2.25 2.05 5.78
C GLY A 166 -2.56 0.55 5.88
N LEU A 167 -3.37 0.02 4.96
CA LEU A 167 -3.71 -1.41 4.92
C LEU A 167 -2.48 -2.29 4.66
N THR A 168 -1.61 -1.90 3.73
CA THR A 168 -0.39 -2.66 3.42
C THR A 168 0.63 -2.62 4.56
N CYS A 169 0.78 -1.49 5.25
CA CYS A 169 1.59 -1.41 6.47
C CYS A 169 1.01 -2.26 7.61
N ALA A 170 -0.32 -2.19 7.83
CA ALA A 170 -0.99 -3.02 8.82
C ALA A 170 -0.81 -4.51 8.51
N TRP A 171 -1.07 -4.91 7.27
CA TRP A 171 -0.88 -6.28 6.79
C TRP A 171 0.56 -6.75 6.97
N ALA A 172 1.54 -5.93 6.60
CA ALA A 172 2.96 -6.21 6.79
C ALA A 172 3.29 -6.47 8.26
N ALA A 173 2.75 -5.67 9.19
CA ALA A 173 2.97 -5.88 10.61
C ALA A 173 2.45 -7.26 11.07
N TRP A 174 1.26 -7.67 10.65
CA TRP A 174 0.71 -9.00 10.98
C TRP A 174 1.54 -10.12 10.36
N ILE A 175 1.89 -10.03 9.07
CA ILE A 175 2.70 -11.04 8.39
C ILE A 175 4.08 -11.17 9.03
N LEU A 176 4.79 -10.07 9.29
CA LEU A 176 6.13 -10.13 9.87
C LEU A 176 6.14 -10.67 11.31
N ARG A 177 5.01 -10.52 12.02
CA ARG A 177 4.81 -11.06 13.37
C ARG A 177 4.47 -12.55 13.37
N ASP A 178 3.64 -13.00 12.43
CA ASP A 178 2.97 -14.30 12.49
C ASP A 178 3.48 -15.31 11.45
N ALA A 179 4.16 -14.86 10.40
CA ALA A 179 4.67 -15.75 9.33
C ALA A 179 5.94 -16.49 9.76
N GLU A 180 5.86 -17.82 9.73
CA GLU A 180 6.95 -18.75 10.05
C GLU A 180 7.36 -19.54 8.79
N PRO A 181 8.68 -19.78 8.56
CA PRO A 181 9.12 -20.65 7.47
C PRO A 181 8.52 -22.05 7.60
N ALA A 182 8.14 -22.66 6.48
CA ALA A 182 7.66 -24.04 6.46
C ALA A 182 8.66 -24.99 7.13
N ARG A 183 8.19 -25.83 8.07
CA ARG A 183 9.02 -26.77 8.87
C ARG A 183 9.82 -27.78 8.02
N GLY A 184 9.51 -27.91 6.73
CA GLY A 184 10.21 -28.79 5.79
C GLY A 184 11.63 -28.35 5.41
N SER A 185 11.92 -27.04 5.39
CA SER A 185 13.22 -26.54 4.88
C SER A 185 14.39 -26.77 5.87
N GLN A 186 14.11 -26.90 7.17
CA GLN A 186 15.15 -27.18 8.17
C GLN A 186 15.62 -28.64 8.19
N LYS A 187 14.79 -29.60 7.78
CA LYS A 187 15.19 -31.03 7.79
C LYS A 187 16.16 -31.38 6.66
N GLU A 188 16.08 -30.71 5.53
CA GLU A 188 16.91 -31.02 4.35
C GLU A 188 18.34 -30.44 4.48
N LEU A 189 18.49 -29.30 5.16
CA LEU A 189 19.80 -28.70 5.48
C LEU A 189 20.51 -29.34 6.68
N ALA A 190 19.78 -30.11 7.50
CA ALA A 190 20.31 -30.76 8.71
C ALA A 190 20.66 -32.24 8.51
N ALA A 191 20.48 -32.80 7.31
CA ALA A 191 20.87 -34.17 7.02
C ALA A 191 22.36 -34.21 6.60
N PRO A 192 23.30 -34.69 7.45
CA PRO A 192 24.65 -34.93 7.00
C PRO A 192 24.63 -36.00 5.91
N GLY A 193 25.08 -35.62 4.71
CA GLY A 193 25.15 -36.50 3.55
C GLY A 193 25.86 -37.80 3.89
N ARG A 194 25.09 -38.90 3.90
CA ARG A 194 25.62 -40.26 3.85
C ARG A 194 25.54 -40.72 2.41
N HIS A 195 26.62 -40.48 1.67
CA HIS A 195 26.89 -41.24 0.45
C HIS A 195 27.78 -42.42 0.86
N SER A 196 27.17 -43.60 0.88
CA SER A 196 27.84 -44.90 0.80
C SER A 196 27.88 -45.35 -0.65
#